data_AF-X1G003-F1
#
_entry.id   AF-X1G003-F1
#
_cell.length_a   1.000
_cell.length_b   1.000
_cell.length_c   1.000
_cell.angle_alpha   90.00
_cell.angle_beta   90.00
_cell.angle_gamma   90.00
#
_symmetry.space_group_name_H-M   'P 1'
#
loop_
_entity.id
_entity.type
_entity.pdbx_description
1 polymer ?
#
loop_
_entity_poly.entity_id
_entity_poly.type
_entity_poly.pdbx_seq_one_letter_code
_entity_poly.pdbx_strand_id
1 'polypeptide(L)'
;GLYFLAGQDAGSDSAHPLANVWDNGKDPVDELERLMKIRSIALQNFSERKIRMGAPMATLEEVLVPVYMFHRYQVEAAASVLGGLYYNHKLRGDVQKNPEIVSASEQRRALDSLLRTIQPESLAIDQSLLNIIPPRPPGYRRTPELFSRYTGPTFDPLAAAETAANLTIGLVLQPERAARLVDYHSRDKKYPGLSGVMDKLVLSTWKSAKKAGFKAEIQRVVNNVLLYNLMRLAVDEQAPTQVRAIASLKLEELRRWLDKRMESIKDESQKAHYFYACSQIKLFQENP
;
A
#
# COMPACT_ATOMS: atom_id res chain seq x y z
N GLY A 1 -6.98 21.87 -20.60
CA GLY A 1 -7.01 23.18 -19.93
C GLY A 1 -6.11 23.11 -18.72
N LEU A 2 -5.61 24.25 -18.23
CA LEU A 2 -4.79 24.33 -17.01
C LEU A 2 -5.71 24.25 -15.79
N TYR A 3 -5.38 23.40 -14.81
CA TYR A 3 -6.02 23.37 -13.50
C TYR A 3 -5.21 24.25 -12.55
N PHE A 4 -5.87 25.14 -11.79
CA PHE A 4 -5.23 25.84 -10.69
C PHE A 4 -5.69 25.20 -9.38
N LEU A 5 -4.77 24.46 -8.75
CA LEU A 5 -4.98 23.77 -7.48
C LEU A 5 -3.95 24.33 -6.50
N ALA A 6 -4.39 24.71 -5.30
CA ALA A 6 -3.51 25.25 -4.28
C ALA A 6 -2.84 24.11 -3.49
N GLY A 7 -1.81 24.40 -2.69
CA GLY A 7 -1.13 23.38 -1.88
C GLY A 7 -2.05 22.61 -0.93
N GLN A 8 -3.19 23.19 -0.55
CA GLN A 8 -4.24 22.54 0.24
C GLN A 8 -4.99 21.43 -0.51
N ASP A 9 -4.96 21.44 -1.84
CA ASP A 9 -5.59 20.44 -2.70
C ASP A 9 -4.64 19.25 -2.93
N ALA A 10 -3.39 19.34 -2.47
CA ALA A 10 -2.34 18.34 -2.62
C ALA A 10 -2.08 17.59 -1.31
N GLY A 11 -1.70 16.32 -1.40
CA GLY A 11 -1.44 15.46 -0.25
C GLY A 11 -2.16 14.12 -0.36
N SER A 12 -1.98 13.28 0.65
CA SER A 12 -2.40 11.89 0.61
C SER A 12 -3.92 11.72 0.65
N ASP A 13 -4.62 12.65 1.29
CA ASP A 13 -6.08 12.78 1.37
C ASP A 13 -6.73 13.41 0.12
N SER A 14 -5.91 13.98 -0.77
CA SER A 14 -6.37 14.71 -1.96
C SER A 14 -7.40 13.93 -2.75
N ALA A 15 -8.47 14.63 -3.12
CA ALA A 15 -9.49 14.11 -4.01
C ALA A 15 -9.14 14.33 -5.49
N HIS A 16 -8.19 15.21 -5.83
CA HIS A 16 -7.90 15.55 -7.21
C HIS A 16 -6.71 14.75 -7.74
N PRO A 17 -6.88 13.90 -8.78
CA PRO A 17 -5.82 13.03 -9.28
C PRO A 17 -4.52 13.75 -9.66
N LEU A 18 -4.65 14.97 -10.21
CA LEU A 18 -3.54 15.77 -10.73
C LEU A 18 -3.00 16.83 -9.75
N ALA A 19 -3.41 16.81 -8.47
CA ALA A 19 -2.92 17.78 -7.49
C ALA A 19 -1.59 17.38 -6.82
N ASN A 20 -1.10 16.16 -7.06
CA ASN A 20 0.08 15.64 -6.39
C ASN A 20 1.34 16.43 -6.79
N VAL A 21 2.03 16.98 -5.79
CA VAL A 21 3.20 17.88 -5.96
C VAL A 21 4.39 17.18 -6.64
N TRP A 22 4.41 15.85 -6.59
CA TRP A 22 5.53 15.02 -7.05
C TRP A 22 5.12 14.04 -8.17
N ASP A 23 4.01 14.31 -8.87
CA ASP A 23 3.64 13.56 -10.07
C ASP A 23 4.41 14.07 -11.29
N ASN A 24 5.13 13.16 -11.95
CA ASN A 24 5.94 13.47 -13.13
C ASN A 24 5.25 13.05 -14.44
N GLY A 25 4.09 12.38 -14.35
CA GLY A 25 3.33 11.85 -15.48
C GLY A 25 2.17 12.73 -15.92
N LYS A 26 1.63 12.47 -17.12
CA LYS A 26 0.33 13.01 -17.54
C LYS A 26 -0.85 12.25 -16.92
N ASP A 27 -0.61 11.00 -16.56
CA ASP A 27 -1.57 10.07 -15.97
C ASP A 27 -0.92 9.38 -14.77
N PRO A 28 -1.48 9.52 -13.56
CA PRO A 28 -0.85 8.97 -12.35
C PRO A 28 -0.68 7.45 -12.36
N VAL A 29 -1.59 6.72 -13.03
CA VAL A 29 -1.63 5.26 -13.04
C VAL A 29 -0.59 4.71 -14.02
N ASP A 30 -0.50 5.29 -15.22
CA ASP A 30 0.49 4.92 -16.23
C ASP A 30 1.92 5.19 -15.71
N GLU A 31 2.10 6.31 -15.01
CA GLU A 31 3.39 6.66 -14.42
C GLU A 31 3.75 5.70 -13.28
N LEU A 32 2.79 5.24 -12.46
CA LEU A 32 3.06 4.21 -11.45
C LEU A 32 3.56 2.93 -12.11
N GLU A 33 2.91 2.47 -13.18
CA GLU A 33 3.33 1.28 -13.90
C GLU A 33 4.74 1.43 -14.51
N ARG A 34 5.06 2.62 -15.05
CA ARG A 34 6.38 2.94 -15.59
C ARG A 34 7.45 2.94 -14.50
N LEU A 35 7.22 3.60 -13.38
CA LEU A 35 8.17 3.67 -12.27
C LEU A 35 8.39 2.30 -11.61
N MET A 36 7.36 1.45 -11.53
CA MET A 36 7.51 0.08 -11.04
C MET A 36 8.43 -0.75 -11.94
N LYS A 37 8.35 -0.58 -13.27
CA LYS A 37 9.29 -1.21 -14.22
C LYS A 37 10.72 -0.69 -14.03
N ILE A 38 10.89 0.63 -13.90
CA ILE A 38 12.21 1.25 -13.67
C ILE A 38 12.82 0.78 -12.35
N ARG A 39 12.02 0.77 -11.28
CA ARG A 39 12.41 0.26 -9.97
C ARG A 39 12.89 -1.19 -10.06
N SER A 40 12.16 -2.05 -10.77
CA SER A 40 12.54 -3.44 -10.97
C SER A 40 13.91 -3.57 -11.65
N ILE A 41 14.15 -2.83 -12.73
CA ILE A 41 15.45 -2.79 -13.43
C ILE A 41 16.56 -2.27 -12.51
N ALA A 42 16.29 -1.22 -11.73
CA ALA A 42 17.26 -0.62 -10.81
C ALA A 42 17.66 -1.59 -9.70
N LEU A 43 16.70 -2.35 -9.15
CA LEU A 43 16.95 -3.37 -8.13
C LEU A 43 17.71 -4.57 -8.69
N GLN A 44 17.38 -5.04 -9.89
CA GLN A 44 18.11 -6.13 -10.56
C GLN A 44 19.59 -5.79 -10.83
N ASN A 45 19.89 -4.51 -11.08
CA ASN A 45 21.26 -4.02 -11.31
C ASN A 45 21.91 -3.44 -10.05
N PHE A 46 21.30 -3.63 -8.87
CA PHE A 46 21.81 -3.10 -7.61
C PHE A 46 23.01 -3.92 -7.13
N SER A 47 24.08 -3.25 -6.70
CA SER A 47 25.33 -3.91 -6.26
C SER A 47 26.14 -3.01 -5.33
N GLU A 48 27.23 -3.54 -4.79
CA GLU A 48 28.17 -2.80 -3.93
C GLU A 48 28.73 -1.53 -4.57
N ARG A 49 28.73 -1.44 -5.91
CA ARG A 49 29.19 -0.25 -6.65
C ARG A 49 28.34 1.00 -6.41
N LYS A 50 27.22 0.87 -5.68
CA LYS A 50 26.37 1.99 -5.25
C LYS A 50 26.96 2.77 -4.08
N ILE A 51 27.98 2.26 -3.41
CA ILE A 51 28.75 2.98 -2.39
C ILE A 51 30.18 3.23 -2.86
N ARG A 52 30.85 4.22 -2.26
CA ARG A 52 32.24 4.57 -2.58
C ARG A 52 33.18 3.44 -2.16
N MET A 53 34.26 3.22 -2.92
CA MET A 53 35.32 2.30 -2.50
C MET A 53 35.85 2.69 -1.10
N GLY A 54 35.96 1.70 -0.22
CA GLY A 54 36.36 1.90 1.18
C GLY A 54 35.23 2.30 2.14
N ALA A 55 34.00 2.56 1.65
CA ALA A 55 32.85 2.73 2.52
C ALA A 55 32.42 1.36 3.11
N PRO A 56 31.90 1.31 4.35
CA PRO A 56 31.39 0.06 4.89
C PRO A 56 30.20 -0.47 4.09
N MET A 57 30.19 -1.77 3.81
CA MET A 57 29.10 -2.45 3.07
C MET A 57 27.71 -2.26 3.71
N ALA A 58 27.66 -2.09 5.03
CA ALA A 58 26.41 -1.78 5.73
C ALA A 58 25.74 -0.48 5.26
N THR A 59 26.51 0.44 4.66
CA THR A 59 25.98 1.72 4.11
C THR A 59 25.26 1.54 2.77
N LEU A 60 25.22 0.33 2.21
CA LEU A 60 24.38 0.02 1.04
C LEU A 60 22.90 0.21 1.33
N GLU A 61 22.48 0.05 2.59
CA GLU A 61 21.09 0.21 3.00
C GLU A 61 20.58 1.63 2.70
N GLU A 62 21.37 2.67 3.00
CA GLU A 62 21.06 4.08 2.75
C GLU A 62 20.73 4.33 1.28
N VAL A 63 21.47 3.68 0.38
CA VAL A 63 21.29 3.83 -1.07
C VAL A 63 20.18 2.92 -1.58
N LEU A 64 19.92 1.80 -0.90
CA LEU A 64 18.86 0.87 -1.24
C LEU A 64 17.48 1.46 -0.95
N VAL A 65 17.28 2.13 0.19
CA VAL A 65 15.99 2.71 0.60
C VAL A 65 15.33 3.54 -0.52
N PRO A 66 15.98 4.58 -1.09
CA PRO A 66 15.34 5.40 -2.12
C PRO A 66 15.07 4.64 -3.43
N VAL A 67 15.87 3.62 -3.77
CA VAL A 67 15.63 2.77 -4.95
C VAL A 67 14.45 1.83 -4.70
N TYR A 68 14.40 1.22 -3.52
CA TYR A 68 13.32 0.33 -3.12
C TYR A 68 12.00 1.08 -2.92
N MET A 69 12.03 2.33 -2.45
CA MET A 69 10.86 3.21 -2.29
C MET A 69 10.68 4.20 -3.45
N PHE A 70 11.29 3.94 -4.61
CA PHE A 70 11.31 4.89 -5.73
C PHE A 70 9.91 5.30 -6.23
N HIS A 71 8.95 4.40 -6.09
CA HIS A 71 7.56 4.57 -6.51
C HIS A 71 6.69 5.33 -5.49
N ARG A 72 7.21 5.73 -4.32
CA ARG A 72 6.40 6.15 -3.17
C ARG A 72 5.43 7.30 -3.45
N TYR A 73 5.87 8.34 -4.15
CA TYR A 73 5.04 9.49 -4.48
C TYR A 73 4.00 9.16 -5.56
N GLN A 74 4.34 8.23 -6.44
CA GLN A 74 3.43 7.82 -7.50
C GLN A 74 2.34 6.87 -7.00
N VAL A 75 2.60 6.14 -5.91
CA VAL A 75 1.55 5.39 -5.21
C VAL A 75 0.51 6.34 -4.64
N GLU A 76 0.93 7.44 -4.03
CA GLU A 76 0.04 8.50 -3.53
C GLU A 76 -0.81 9.10 -4.67
N ALA A 77 -0.15 9.45 -5.78
CA ALA A 77 -0.83 9.97 -6.96
C ALA A 77 -1.85 8.98 -7.55
N ALA A 78 -1.47 7.72 -7.78
CA ALA A 78 -2.38 6.70 -8.28
C ALA A 78 -3.52 6.41 -7.27
N ALA A 79 -3.27 6.47 -5.96
CA ALA A 79 -4.30 6.28 -4.94
C ALA A 79 -5.35 7.40 -4.96
N SER A 80 -4.99 8.64 -5.31
CA SER A 80 -5.94 9.76 -5.42
C SER A 80 -6.96 9.59 -6.57
N VAL A 81 -6.66 8.74 -7.56
CA VAL A 81 -7.60 8.36 -8.64
C VAL A 81 -8.78 7.59 -8.08
N LEU A 82 -8.55 6.71 -7.09
CA LEU A 82 -9.59 5.91 -6.46
C LEU A 82 -10.44 6.78 -5.53
N GLY A 83 -11.76 6.83 -5.76
CA GLY A 83 -12.62 7.81 -5.10
C GLY A 83 -12.25 9.25 -5.45
N GLY A 84 -11.62 9.49 -6.60
CA GLY A 84 -11.18 10.80 -7.05
C GLY A 84 -12.27 11.63 -7.74
N LEU A 85 -12.05 12.94 -7.74
CA LEU A 85 -12.91 13.97 -8.33
C LEU A 85 -12.04 14.97 -9.09
N TYR A 86 -12.29 15.13 -10.39
CA TYR A 86 -11.77 16.27 -11.13
C TYR A 86 -12.62 17.49 -10.78
N TYR A 87 -12.00 18.55 -10.28
CA TYR A 87 -12.71 19.78 -9.95
C TYR A 87 -11.86 21.01 -10.26
N ASN A 88 -12.56 22.13 -10.39
CA ASN A 88 -11.96 23.46 -10.42
C ASN A 88 -12.62 24.29 -9.33
N HIS A 89 -11.96 25.36 -8.89
CA HIS A 89 -12.54 26.37 -8.00
C HIS A 89 -13.46 27.31 -8.78
N LYS A 90 -14.46 26.72 -9.43
CA LYS A 90 -15.39 27.36 -10.36
C LYS A 90 -16.25 28.41 -9.65
N LEU A 91 -16.31 29.61 -10.23
CA LEU A 91 -17.18 30.71 -9.81
C LEU A 91 -18.54 30.66 -10.51
N ARG A 92 -19.57 31.18 -9.83
CA ARG A 92 -20.91 31.33 -10.41
C ARG A 92 -20.84 32.23 -11.65
N GLY A 93 -21.21 31.68 -12.80
CA GLY A 93 -21.23 32.40 -14.08
C GLY A 93 -19.96 32.27 -14.92
N ASP A 94 -18.95 31.53 -14.48
CA ASP A 94 -17.76 31.27 -15.31
C ASP A 94 -17.93 30.06 -16.25
N VAL A 95 -16.91 29.83 -17.10
CA VAL A 95 -16.87 28.79 -18.13
C VAL A 95 -16.07 27.53 -17.75
N GLN A 96 -15.55 27.44 -16.52
CA GLN A 96 -14.78 26.28 -16.08
C GLN A 96 -15.67 25.02 -16.05
N LYS A 97 -15.06 23.83 -16.08
CA LYS A 97 -15.83 22.59 -15.97
C LYS A 97 -16.35 22.39 -14.56
N ASN A 98 -17.57 21.85 -14.44
CA ASN A 98 -18.11 21.40 -13.17
C ASN A 98 -17.33 20.18 -12.64
N PRO A 99 -17.43 19.87 -11.33
CA PRO A 99 -16.79 18.69 -10.78
C PRO A 99 -17.28 17.40 -11.45
N GLU A 100 -16.34 16.49 -11.73
CA GLU A 100 -16.58 15.23 -12.43
C GLU A 100 -15.89 14.09 -11.67
N ILE A 101 -16.66 13.09 -11.25
CA ILE A 101 -16.12 11.89 -10.60
C ILE A 101 -15.25 11.16 -11.61
N VAL A 102 -14.05 10.73 -11.20
CA VAL A 102 -13.17 9.92 -12.03
C VAL A 102 -13.92 8.70 -12.56
N SER A 103 -13.79 8.40 -13.85
CA SER A 103 -14.54 7.32 -14.49
C SER A 103 -14.35 5.97 -13.77
N ALA A 104 -15.40 5.16 -13.74
CA ALA A 104 -15.36 3.92 -12.98
C ALA A 104 -14.34 2.89 -13.53
N SER A 105 -14.04 2.93 -14.84
CA SER A 105 -12.96 2.13 -15.44
C SER A 105 -11.60 2.58 -14.93
N GLU A 106 -11.39 3.89 -14.83
CA GLU A 106 -10.13 4.48 -14.40
C GLU A 106 -9.85 4.19 -12.92
N GLN A 107 -10.85 4.31 -12.06
CA GLN A 107 -10.71 3.94 -10.64
C GLN A 107 -10.35 2.45 -10.45
N ARG A 108 -10.94 1.56 -11.26
CA ARG A 108 -10.60 0.12 -11.22
C ARG A 108 -9.18 -0.14 -11.71
N ARG A 109 -8.76 0.54 -12.78
CA ARG A 109 -7.39 0.49 -13.32
C ARG A 109 -6.37 0.95 -12.29
N ALA A 110 -6.63 2.06 -11.61
CA ALA A 110 -5.80 2.56 -10.52
C ALA A 110 -5.67 1.54 -9.38
N LEU A 111 -6.79 0.96 -8.94
CA LEU A 111 -6.77 -0.09 -7.92
C LEU A 111 -5.96 -1.31 -8.36
N ASP A 112 -6.09 -1.76 -9.61
CA ASP A 112 -5.27 -2.86 -10.15
C ASP A 112 -3.77 -2.53 -10.15
N SER A 113 -3.39 -1.32 -10.54
CA SER A 113 -2.00 -0.88 -10.52
C SER A 113 -1.43 -0.83 -9.10
N LEU A 114 -2.18 -0.28 -8.14
CA LEU A 114 -1.83 -0.25 -6.71
C LEU A 114 -1.68 -1.68 -6.15
N LEU A 115 -2.58 -2.60 -6.48
CA LEU A 115 -2.50 -3.99 -5.99
C LEU A 115 -1.25 -4.74 -6.50
N ARG A 116 -0.67 -4.31 -7.62
CA ARG A 116 0.59 -4.88 -8.13
C ARG A 116 1.80 -4.46 -7.31
N THR A 117 1.77 -3.30 -6.63
CA THR A 117 2.92 -2.82 -5.83
C THR A 117 3.12 -3.66 -4.57
N ILE A 118 2.05 -4.26 -4.05
CA ILE A 118 2.05 -5.08 -2.83
C ILE A 118 2.24 -6.59 -3.08
N GLN A 119 2.39 -7.01 -4.35
CA GLN A 119 2.61 -8.42 -4.65
C GLN A 119 4.00 -8.87 -4.16
N PRO A 120 4.15 -10.11 -3.66
CA PRO A 120 5.44 -10.62 -3.19
C PRO A 120 6.55 -10.52 -4.24
N GLU A 121 6.22 -10.65 -5.52
CA GLU A 121 7.15 -10.46 -6.63
C GLU A 121 7.71 -9.04 -6.73
N SER A 122 6.90 -8.03 -6.41
CA SER A 122 7.30 -6.62 -6.44
C SER A 122 8.10 -6.20 -5.21
N LEU A 123 7.92 -6.91 -4.09
CA LEU A 123 8.53 -6.58 -2.80
C LEU A 123 9.80 -7.40 -2.50
N ALA A 124 9.99 -8.55 -3.15
CA ALA A 124 11.17 -9.36 -2.90
C ALA A 124 12.47 -8.65 -3.31
N ILE A 125 13.44 -8.63 -2.40
CA ILE A 125 14.83 -8.22 -2.65
C ILE A 125 15.62 -9.47 -3.04
N ASP A 126 16.49 -9.35 -4.04
CA ASP A 126 17.31 -10.47 -4.52
C ASP A 126 18.26 -10.99 -3.44
N GLN A 127 18.40 -12.33 -3.37
CA GLN A 127 19.23 -13.00 -2.37
C GLN A 127 20.71 -12.58 -2.46
N SER A 128 21.21 -12.32 -3.66
CA SER A 128 22.58 -11.83 -3.87
C SER A 128 22.82 -10.50 -3.17
N LEU A 129 21.82 -9.60 -3.16
CA LEU A 129 21.90 -8.33 -2.46
C LEU A 129 21.80 -8.51 -0.94
N LEU A 130 20.90 -9.39 -0.47
CA LEU A 130 20.77 -9.67 0.95
C LEU A 130 22.07 -10.23 1.56
N ASN A 131 22.81 -11.03 0.79
CA ASN A 131 24.05 -11.66 1.25
C ASN A 131 25.24 -10.69 1.38
N ILE A 132 25.15 -9.47 0.83
CA ILE A 132 26.26 -8.50 0.84
C ILE A 132 26.06 -7.34 1.82
N ILE A 133 24.92 -7.26 2.52
CA ILE A 133 24.63 -6.19 3.49
C ILE A 133 24.89 -6.69 4.92
N PRO A 134 26.06 -6.44 5.51
CA PRO A 134 26.34 -6.84 6.89
C PRO A 134 25.67 -5.89 7.91
N PRO A 135 25.63 -6.27 9.20
CA PRO A 135 25.37 -5.34 10.29
C PRO A 135 26.30 -4.13 10.28
N ARG A 136 25.83 -3.02 10.86
CA ARG A 136 26.61 -1.78 10.94
C ARG A 136 27.84 -1.92 11.86
N PRO A 137 29.02 -1.45 11.44
CA PRO A 137 30.21 -1.43 12.29
C PRO A 137 30.12 -0.36 13.39
N PRO A 138 30.95 -0.43 14.44
CA PRO A 138 31.04 0.62 15.46
C PRO A 138 31.24 2.01 14.85
N GLY A 139 30.56 3.01 15.40
CA GLY A 139 30.59 4.40 14.90
C GLY A 139 29.56 4.70 13.79
N TYR A 140 28.96 3.68 13.16
CA TYR A 140 27.92 3.87 12.13
C TYR A 140 26.54 3.68 12.75
N ARG A 141 25.93 4.79 13.16
CA ARG A 141 24.58 4.78 13.72
C ARG A 141 23.53 4.56 12.63
N ARG A 142 22.36 4.08 13.04
CA ARG A 142 21.16 4.08 12.19
C ARG A 142 20.58 5.49 12.15
N THR A 143 19.93 5.81 11.04
CA THR A 143 19.21 7.07 10.88
C THR A 143 17.72 6.78 10.69
N PRO A 144 16.83 7.76 10.95
CA PRO A 144 15.38 7.58 10.78
C PRO A 144 14.94 7.23 9.37
N GLU A 145 15.78 7.51 8.36
CA GLU A 145 15.49 7.23 6.95
C GLU A 145 15.63 5.75 6.58
N LEU A 146 16.26 4.94 7.43
CA LEU A 146 16.41 3.50 7.22
C LEU A 146 15.13 2.75 7.59
N PHE A 147 14.92 1.57 7.00
CA PHE A 147 13.79 0.72 7.36
C PHE A 147 13.83 0.33 8.84
N SER A 148 12.64 0.16 9.43
CA SER A 148 12.46 -0.53 10.70
C SER A 148 12.95 -1.98 10.58
N ARG A 149 13.18 -2.65 11.72
CA ARG A 149 13.73 -4.02 11.74
C ARG A 149 13.25 -4.77 12.98
N TYR A 150 12.98 -6.06 12.80
CA TYR A 150 12.68 -7.00 13.89
C TYR A 150 13.85 -7.96 14.17
N THR A 151 14.80 -8.08 13.24
CA THR A 151 15.95 -9.00 13.33
C THR A 151 17.14 -8.44 14.12
N GLY A 152 16.98 -7.30 14.79
CA GLY A 152 18.06 -6.62 15.52
C GLY A 152 19.06 -5.94 14.57
N PRO A 153 20.37 -6.21 14.69
CA PRO A 153 21.40 -5.45 13.97
C PRO A 153 21.55 -5.81 12.48
N THR A 154 20.99 -6.94 12.04
CA THR A 154 21.02 -7.39 10.63
C THR A 154 19.98 -6.66 9.78
N PHE A 155 20.20 -6.58 8.46
CA PHE A 155 19.20 -6.06 7.54
C PHE A 155 17.95 -6.94 7.53
N ASP A 156 16.77 -6.29 7.59
CA ASP A 156 15.47 -6.96 7.65
C ASP A 156 14.69 -6.67 6.36
N PRO A 157 14.70 -7.58 5.38
CA PRO A 157 13.99 -7.37 4.13
C PRO A 157 12.47 -7.53 4.28
N LEU A 158 11.98 -8.19 5.34
CA LEU A 158 10.55 -8.32 5.60
C LEU A 158 9.98 -6.99 6.12
N ALA A 159 10.71 -6.29 6.99
CA ALA A 159 10.32 -4.94 7.42
C ALA A 159 10.35 -3.90 6.29
N ALA A 160 11.27 -4.05 5.32
CA ALA A 160 11.25 -3.24 4.09
C ALA A 160 9.99 -3.52 3.25
N ALA A 161 9.62 -4.80 3.08
CA ALA A 161 8.38 -5.20 2.41
C ALA A 161 7.13 -4.68 3.13
N GLU A 162 7.12 -4.74 4.47
CA GLU A 162 6.05 -4.18 5.31
C GLU A 162 5.87 -2.69 5.08
N THR A 163 6.96 -1.92 5.09
CA THR A 163 6.95 -0.47 4.88
C THR A 163 6.33 -0.11 3.52
N ALA A 164 6.76 -0.78 2.45
CA ALA A 164 6.24 -0.52 1.11
C ALA A 164 4.77 -0.97 0.95
N ALA A 165 4.39 -2.10 1.54
CA ALA A 165 3.01 -2.57 1.52
C ALA A 165 2.08 -1.62 2.30
N ASN A 166 2.52 -1.15 3.47
CA ASN A 166 1.75 -0.26 4.32
C ASN A 166 1.53 1.11 3.68
N LEU A 167 2.50 1.62 2.92
CA LEU A 167 2.31 2.83 2.12
C LEU A 167 1.10 2.67 1.19
N THR A 168 1.07 1.60 0.39
CA THR A 168 0.00 1.40 -0.60
C THR A 168 -1.34 1.12 0.05
N ILE A 169 -1.40 0.16 0.98
CA ILE A 169 -2.65 -0.26 1.61
C ILE A 169 -3.23 0.87 2.47
N GLY A 170 -2.37 1.58 3.22
CA GLY A 170 -2.78 2.71 4.05
C GLY A 170 -3.38 3.84 3.22
N LEU A 171 -2.80 4.14 2.05
CA LEU A 171 -3.38 5.09 1.10
C LEU A 171 -4.72 4.57 0.56
N VAL A 172 -4.82 3.32 0.08
CA VAL A 172 -6.10 2.80 -0.45
C VAL A 172 -7.23 2.84 0.59
N LEU A 173 -6.92 2.59 1.87
CA LEU A 173 -7.88 2.51 2.98
C LEU A 173 -7.97 3.78 3.84
N GLN A 174 -7.53 4.93 3.33
CA GLN A 174 -7.64 6.18 4.06
C GLN A 174 -9.11 6.59 4.31
N PRO A 175 -9.46 7.16 5.48
CA PRO A 175 -10.85 7.49 5.84
C PRO A 175 -11.60 8.36 4.83
N GLU A 176 -10.98 9.44 4.33
CA GLU A 176 -11.61 10.38 3.39
C GLU A 176 -11.92 9.71 2.06
N ARG A 177 -10.97 8.90 1.55
CA ARG A 177 -11.14 8.11 0.33
C ARG A 177 -12.20 7.04 0.50
N ALA A 178 -12.19 6.35 1.63
CA ALA A 178 -13.21 5.36 1.97
C ALA A 178 -14.62 5.98 2.02
N ALA A 179 -14.74 7.18 2.59
CA ALA A 179 -15.98 7.95 2.59
C ALA A 179 -16.44 8.32 1.16
N ARG A 180 -15.52 8.82 0.31
CA ARG A 180 -15.83 9.12 -1.11
C ARG A 180 -16.28 7.89 -1.88
N LEU A 181 -15.67 6.71 -1.64
CA LEU A 181 -16.09 5.46 -2.27
C LEU A 181 -17.51 5.04 -1.86
N VAL A 182 -17.90 5.26 -0.61
CA VAL A 182 -19.29 5.03 -0.15
C VAL A 182 -20.24 6.01 -0.83
N ASP A 183 -19.90 7.30 -0.83
CA ASP A 183 -20.72 8.36 -1.42
C ASP A 183 -20.91 8.15 -2.93
N TYR A 184 -19.84 8.05 -3.70
CA TYR A 184 -19.91 7.97 -5.17
C TYR A 184 -20.65 6.71 -5.64
N HIS A 185 -20.43 5.57 -4.96
CA HIS A 185 -21.17 4.34 -5.25
C HIS A 185 -22.66 4.45 -4.89
N SER A 186 -23.01 5.21 -3.85
CA SER A 186 -24.42 5.42 -3.47
C SER A 186 -25.18 6.26 -4.50
N ARG A 187 -24.50 7.21 -5.14
CA ARG A 187 -25.06 8.06 -6.22
C ARG A 187 -25.25 7.27 -7.51
N ASP A 188 -24.30 6.40 -7.84
CA ASP A 188 -24.36 5.54 -9.02
C ASP A 188 -23.53 4.27 -8.81
N LYS A 189 -24.22 3.11 -8.85
CA LYS A 189 -23.61 1.79 -8.61
C LYS A 189 -22.53 1.41 -9.61
N LYS A 190 -22.37 2.14 -10.73
CA LYS A 190 -21.28 1.89 -11.69
C LYS A 190 -19.90 2.18 -11.09
N TYR A 191 -19.78 3.14 -10.16
CA TYR A 191 -18.52 3.47 -9.50
C TYR A 191 -18.13 2.38 -8.50
N PRO A 192 -16.83 2.14 -8.22
CA PRO A 192 -16.45 1.19 -7.19
C PRO A 192 -16.90 1.68 -5.80
N GLY A 193 -17.48 0.78 -5.01
CA GLY A 193 -17.79 1.03 -3.60
C GLY A 193 -16.69 0.50 -2.67
N LEU A 194 -16.63 1.01 -1.45
CA LEU A 194 -15.62 0.61 -0.44
C LEU A 194 -15.57 -0.90 -0.21
N SER A 195 -16.73 -1.54 -0.09
CA SER A 195 -16.84 -3.00 0.10
C SER A 195 -16.13 -3.77 -1.02
N GLY A 196 -16.35 -3.38 -2.27
CA GLY A 196 -15.71 -4.01 -3.44
C GLY A 196 -14.20 -3.76 -3.52
N VAL A 197 -13.74 -2.59 -3.07
CA VAL A 197 -12.30 -2.29 -2.95
C VAL A 197 -11.64 -3.20 -1.90
N MET A 198 -12.24 -3.31 -0.71
CA MET A 198 -11.76 -4.20 0.36
C MET A 198 -11.80 -5.67 -0.05
N ASP A 199 -12.82 -6.10 -0.79
CA ASP A 199 -12.87 -7.47 -1.34
C ASP A 199 -11.70 -7.75 -2.28
N LYS A 200 -11.37 -6.79 -3.15
CA LYS A 200 -10.24 -6.94 -4.07
C LYS A 200 -8.89 -6.97 -3.34
N LEU A 201 -8.73 -6.18 -2.28
CA LEU A 201 -7.57 -6.23 -1.39
C LEU A 201 -7.44 -7.60 -0.70
N VAL A 202 -8.53 -8.12 -0.12
CA VAL A 202 -8.56 -9.44 0.54
C VAL A 202 -8.27 -10.56 -0.47
N LEU A 203 -8.80 -10.46 -1.69
CA LEU A 203 -8.52 -11.40 -2.79
C LEU A 203 -7.06 -11.37 -3.24
N SER A 204 -6.44 -10.20 -3.23
CA SER A 204 -5.05 -10.00 -3.67
C SER A 204 -4.01 -10.31 -2.58
N THR A 205 -4.44 -10.51 -1.33
CA THR A 205 -3.59 -10.79 -0.17
C THR A 205 -3.97 -12.14 0.44
N TRP A 206 -4.88 -12.15 1.44
CA TRP A 206 -5.25 -13.33 2.22
C TRP A 206 -5.77 -14.50 1.38
N LYS A 207 -6.56 -14.22 0.34
CA LYS A 207 -7.15 -15.26 -0.53
C LYS A 207 -6.37 -15.47 -1.83
N SER A 208 -5.19 -14.85 -1.97
CA SER A 208 -4.33 -15.06 -3.14
C SER A 208 -3.67 -16.45 -3.11
N ALA A 209 -3.14 -16.87 -4.26
CA ALA A 209 -2.42 -18.14 -4.35
C ALA A 209 -1.19 -18.14 -3.43
N LYS A 210 -1.02 -19.22 -2.66
CA LYS A 210 0.09 -19.35 -1.72
C LYS A 210 1.43 -19.33 -2.45
N LYS A 211 2.37 -18.55 -1.94
CA LYS A 211 3.77 -18.56 -2.38
C LYS A 211 4.59 -19.56 -1.56
N ALA A 212 5.84 -19.76 -1.96
CA ALA A 212 6.79 -20.63 -1.27
C ALA A 212 8.06 -19.86 -0.89
N GLY A 213 8.82 -20.38 0.08
CA GLY A 213 10.08 -19.81 0.53
C GLY A 213 9.95 -18.35 0.98
N PHE A 214 10.94 -17.53 0.65
CA PHE A 214 11.00 -16.13 1.07
C PHE A 214 9.77 -15.30 0.65
N LYS A 215 9.20 -15.56 -0.54
CA LYS A 215 7.98 -14.88 -1.01
C LYS A 215 6.74 -15.26 -0.19
N ALA A 216 6.72 -16.42 0.46
CA ALA A 216 5.65 -16.78 1.39
C ALA A 216 5.69 -15.89 2.64
N GLU A 217 6.88 -15.60 3.18
CA GLU A 217 7.00 -14.68 4.32
C GLU A 217 6.58 -13.27 3.95
N ILE A 218 6.98 -12.77 2.78
CA ILE A 218 6.50 -11.48 2.27
C ILE A 218 4.98 -11.46 2.14
N GLN A 219 4.37 -12.53 1.62
CA GLN A 219 2.91 -12.66 1.54
C GLN A 219 2.24 -12.54 2.92
N ARG A 220 2.80 -13.18 3.96
CA ARG A 220 2.28 -13.09 5.34
C ARG A 220 2.43 -11.69 5.93
N VAL A 221 3.53 -11.00 5.64
CA VAL A 221 3.71 -9.59 6.01
C VAL A 221 2.62 -8.73 5.38
N VAL A 222 2.41 -8.82 4.06
CA VAL A 222 1.40 -8.03 3.34
C VAL A 222 -0.02 -8.33 3.86
N ASN A 223 -0.32 -9.60 4.15
CA ASN A 223 -1.57 -10.01 4.78
C ASN A 223 -1.80 -9.30 6.12
N ASN A 224 -0.79 -9.29 7.00
CA ASN A 224 -0.86 -8.62 8.29
C ASN A 224 -1.01 -7.09 8.15
N VAL A 225 -0.32 -6.48 7.18
CA VAL A 225 -0.50 -5.05 6.87
C VAL A 225 -1.95 -4.74 6.49
N LEU A 226 -2.58 -5.57 5.66
CA LEU A 226 -3.99 -5.39 5.33
C LEU A 226 -4.87 -5.54 6.56
N LEU A 227 -4.66 -6.59 7.36
CA LEU A 227 -5.42 -6.80 8.58
C LEU A 227 -5.33 -5.59 9.53
N TYR A 228 -4.12 -5.10 9.77
CA TYR A 228 -3.86 -3.92 10.60
C TYR A 228 -4.60 -2.67 10.07
N ASN A 229 -4.52 -2.39 8.77
CA ASN A 229 -5.20 -1.22 8.19
C ASN A 229 -6.72 -1.35 8.18
N LEU A 230 -7.28 -2.56 8.03
CA LEU A 230 -8.72 -2.80 8.18
C LEU A 230 -9.18 -2.58 9.63
N MET A 231 -8.42 -3.09 10.62
CA MET A 231 -8.69 -2.85 12.04
C MET A 231 -8.61 -1.36 12.36
N ARG A 232 -7.57 -0.66 11.91
CA ARG A 232 -7.43 0.79 12.10
C ARG A 232 -8.63 1.55 11.54
N LEU A 233 -9.03 1.27 10.30
CA LEU A 233 -10.17 1.95 9.67
C LEU A 233 -11.51 1.64 10.36
N ALA A 234 -11.66 0.45 10.94
CA ALA A 234 -12.89 0.06 11.65
C ALA A 234 -13.14 0.87 12.93
N VAL A 235 -12.09 1.41 13.57
CA VAL A 235 -12.18 2.22 14.79
C VAL A 235 -11.79 3.68 14.60
N ASP A 236 -11.45 4.09 13.38
CA ASP A 236 -11.07 5.46 13.08
C ASP A 236 -12.26 6.42 13.31
N GLU A 237 -12.17 7.25 14.35
CA GLU A 237 -13.23 8.20 14.70
C GLU A 237 -13.45 9.29 13.65
N GLN A 238 -12.47 9.54 12.77
CA GLN A 238 -12.62 10.46 11.63
C GLN A 238 -13.36 9.80 10.45
N ALA A 239 -13.47 8.47 10.43
CA ALA A 239 -14.21 7.75 9.40
C ALA A 239 -15.73 7.78 9.68
N PRO A 240 -16.58 8.00 8.66
CA PRO A 240 -18.03 7.90 8.82
C PRO A 240 -18.46 6.53 9.35
N THR A 241 -19.55 6.48 10.11
CA THR A 241 -20.08 5.23 10.70
C THR A 241 -20.25 4.11 9.69
N GLN A 242 -20.70 4.41 8.47
CA GLN A 242 -20.86 3.39 7.43
C GLN A 242 -19.51 2.83 6.94
N VAL A 243 -18.45 3.63 6.90
CA VAL A 243 -17.09 3.17 6.55
C VAL A 243 -16.58 2.20 7.61
N ARG A 244 -16.69 2.58 8.88
CA ARG A 244 -16.35 1.72 10.03
C ARG A 244 -17.15 0.41 10.01
N ALA A 245 -18.46 0.48 9.78
CA ALA A 245 -19.33 -0.70 9.70
C ALA A 245 -18.91 -1.67 8.57
N ILE A 246 -18.57 -1.15 7.39
CA ILE A 246 -18.08 -1.98 6.28
C ILE A 246 -16.74 -2.63 6.64
N ALA A 247 -15.79 -1.89 7.22
CA ALA A 247 -14.51 -2.43 7.65
C ALA A 247 -14.67 -3.54 8.71
N SER A 248 -15.51 -3.31 9.72
CA SER A 248 -15.84 -4.31 10.75
C SER A 248 -16.47 -5.58 10.16
N LEU A 249 -17.38 -5.44 9.18
CA LEU A 249 -17.95 -6.58 8.48
C LEU A 249 -16.87 -7.36 7.72
N LYS A 250 -15.96 -6.67 7.02
CA LYS A 250 -14.86 -7.32 6.27
C LYS A 250 -13.89 -8.06 7.18
N LEU A 251 -13.63 -7.56 8.38
CA LEU A 251 -12.84 -8.27 9.40
C LEU A 251 -13.53 -9.57 9.84
N GLU A 252 -14.83 -9.55 10.10
CA GLU A 252 -15.60 -10.74 10.47
C GLU A 252 -15.67 -11.76 9.32
N GLU A 253 -15.88 -11.31 8.09
CA GLU A 253 -15.85 -12.17 6.90
C GLU A 253 -14.48 -12.82 6.70
N LEU A 254 -13.39 -12.07 6.91
CA LEU A 254 -12.03 -12.58 6.85
C LEU A 254 -11.79 -13.62 7.95
N ARG A 255 -12.17 -13.35 9.21
CA ARG A 255 -12.05 -14.28 10.33
C ARG A 255 -12.72 -15.61 10.04
N ARG A 256 -13.99 -15.59 9.60
CA ARG A 256 -14.74 -16.81 9.25
C ARG A 256 -14.06 -17.59 8.13
N TRP A 257 -13.51 -16.89 7.13
CA TRP A 257 -12.78 -17.54 6.04
C TRP A 257 -11.49 -18.19 6.54
N LEU A 258 -10.72 -17.51 7.39
CA LEU A 258 -9.49 -18.03 7.98
C LEU A 258 -9.75 -19.26 8.86
N ASP A 259 -10.74 -19.19 9.75
CA ASP A 259 -11.16 -20.30 10.62
C ASP A 259 -11.48 -21.55 9.78
N LYS A 260 -12.30 -21.40 8.72
CA LYS A 260 -12.64 -22.51 7.81
C LYS A 260 -11.42 -23.04 7.05
N ARG A 261 -10.49 -22.16 6.64
CA ARG A 261 -9.30 -22.59 5.88
C ARG A 261 -8.28 -23.30 6.74
N MET A 262 -8.17 -22.94 8.02
CA MET A 262 -7.18 -23.49 8.95
C MET A 262 -7.27 -25.02 9.10
N GLU A 263 -8.47 -25.60 8.98
CA GLU A 263 -8.70 -27.05 9.01
C GLU A 263 -7.95 -27.82 7.90
N SER A 264 -7.73 -27.16 6.76
CA SER A 264 -7.12 -27.76 5.56
C SER A 264 -5.61 -27.53 5.43
N ILE A 265 -5.00 -26.77 6.36
CA ILE A 265 -3.60 -26.34 6.25
C ILE A 265 -2.68 -27.29 7.01
N LYS A 266 -1.72 -27.86 6.27
CA LYS A 266 -0.66 -28.73 6.82
C LYS A 266 0.60 -27.97 7.21
N ASP A 267 0.95 -26.91 6.47
CA ASP A 267 2.12 -26.07 6.74
C ASP A 267 1.96 -25.31 8.06
N GLU A 268 2.86 -25.55 9.01
CA GLU A 268 2.77 -25.00 10.36
C GLU A 268 2.87 -23.47 10.37
N SER A 269 3.80 -22.90 9.62
CA SER A 269 3.97 -21.44 9.52
C SER A 269 2.70 -20.77 8.98
N GLN A 270 2.07 -21.35 7.96
CA GLN A 270 0.79 -20.85 7.45
C GLN A 270 -0.35 -21.00 8.47
N LYS A 271 -0.39 -22.13 9.18
CA LYS A 271 -1.40 -22.38 10.21
C LYS A 271 -1.26 -21.38 11.37
N ALA A 272 -0.04 -21.14 11.84
CA ALA A 272 0.28 -20.17 12.87
C ALA A 272 -0.12 -18.75 12.45
N HIS A 273 0.16 -18.37 11.20
CA HIS A 273 -0.25 -17.07 10.66
C HIS A 273 -1.77 -16.88 10.66
N TYR A 274 -2.54 -17.89 10.22
CA TYR A 274 -4.01 -17.80 10.21
C TYR A 274 -4.59 -17.81 11.63
N PHE A 275 -4.05 -18.65 12.51
CA PHE A 275 -4.44 -18.70 13.91
C PHE A 275 -4.22 -17.36 14.61
N TYR A 276 -3.04 -16.74 14.41
CA TYR A 276 -2.73 -15.44 15.00
C TYR A 276 -3.65 -14.35 14.49
N ALA A 277 -3.89 -14.28 13.17
CA ALA A 277 -4.81 -13.33 12.58
C ALA A 277 -6.25 -13.46 13.11
N CYS A 278 -6.76 -14.70 13.23
CA CYS A 278 -8.07 -14.94 13.85
C CYS A 278 -8.10 -14.46 15.31
N SER A 279 -7.03 -14.70 16.07
CA SER A 279 -6.92 -14.28 17.47
C SER A 279 -6.90 -12.75 17.60
N GLN A 280 -6.15 -12.06 16.73
CA GLN A 280 -6.13 -10.59 16.69
C GLN A 280 -7.50 -10.00 16.37
N ILE A 281 -8.22 -10.57 15.40
CA ILE A 281 -9.57 -10.09 15.04
C ILE A 281 -10.53 -10.28 16.22
N LYS A 282 -10.49 -11.43 16.90
CA LYS A 282 -11.34 -11.67 18.08
C LYS A 282 -11.04 -10.70 19.21
N LEU A 283 -9.77 -10.53 19.56
CA LEU A 283 -9.35 -9.61 20.60
C LEU A 283 -9.79 -8.18 20.30
N PHE A 284 -9.66 -7.74 19.04
CA PHE A 284 -10.14 -6.45 18.56
C PHE A 284 -11.67 -6.32 18.61
N GLN A 285 -12.42 -7.36 18.26
CA GLN A 285 -13.88 -7.32 18.35
C GLN A 285 -14.38 -7.24 19.80
N GLU A 286 -13.64 -7.82 20.75
CA GLU A 286 -13.93 -7.73 22.19
C GLU A 286 -13.54 -6.37 22.77
N ASN A 287 -12.44 -5.79 22.31
CA ASN A 287 -11.89 -4.51 22.76
C ASN A 287 -11.42 -3.66 21.56
N PRO A 288 -12.37 -3.01 20.85
CA PRO A 288 -12.09 -2.26 19.62
C PRO A 288 -11.30 -0.98 19.87
#